data_AF-A0A164NWR4-F1
#
_entry.id   AF-A0A164NWR4-F1
#
_cell.length_a   1.000
_cell.length_b   1.000
_cell.length_c   1.000
_cell.angle_alpha   90.00
_cell.angle_beta   90.00
_cell.angle_gamma   90.00
#
_symmetry.space_group_name_H-M   'P 1'
#
loop_
_entity.id
_entity.type
_entity.pdbx_description
1 polymer ?
#
loop_
_entity_poly.entity_id
_entity_poly.type
_entity_poly.pdbx_seq_one_letter_code
_entity_poly.pdbx_strand_id
1 'polypeptide(L)'
;MLKEPDNVYKLEGNFYLNVEYQATYRNDDIYRFFEYYFQLVQKHKDDIKKFVTVVIYTCKKPESNEVITSLDHGFNNFQIRPIFVREMKDSGRFKGIMGKIEQNPFEQLTQEELQFLIYNPFMEHNESIVDRAINVTMLASKIQDESTQLQLVGSVLTLFGKVMPEETFEQLYQEVVNMSTAFERLFNSKVKEEAEILAEKLAEEKAEKLTEKKMQVKTQEFVRTLLKGFIESNSLNEGVEKNIMITYNLSQEGLQKIKDDVQKN
;
A
#
# COMPACT_ATOMS: atom_id res chain seq x y z
N MET A 1 -22.39 8.85 -3.52
CA MET A 1 -21.03 9.23 -3.94
C MET A 1 -20.35 7.93 -4.36
N LEU A 2 -19.96 7.78 -5.62
CA LEU A 2 -19.27 6.57 -6.09
C LEU A 2 -17.90 6.52 -5.41
N LYS A 3 -17.49 5.35 -4.93
CA LYS A 3 -16.18 5.16 -4.30
C LYS A 3 -15.09 5.27 -5.37
N GLU A 4 -13.92 5.76 -4.97
CA GLU A 4 -12.74 5.82 -5.83
C GLU A 4 -11.99 4.47 -5.81
N PRO A 5 -11.27 4.15 -6.90
CA PRO A 5 -10.33 3.03 -6.92
C PRO A 5 -9.22 3.23 -5.89
N ASP A 6 -8.68 2.13 -5.36
CA ASP A 6 -7.63 2.20 -4.34
C ASP A 6 -6.34 2.84 -4.88
N ASN A 7 -5.89 2.41 -6.07
CA ASN A 7 -4.79 3.05 -6.81
C ASN A 7 -4.92 2.83 -8.31
N VAL A 8 -4.54 3.84 -9.09
CA VAL A 8 -4.51 3.78 -10.55
C VAL A 8 -3.19 4.30 -11.06
N TYR A 9 -2.56 3.51 -11.92
CA TYR A 9 -1.23 3.75 -12.44
C TYR A 9 -1.27 3.87 -13.97
N LYS A 10 -0.47 4.80 -14.52
CA LYS A 10 -0.29 4.95 -15.96
C LYS A 10 1.08 4.39 -16.34
N LEU A 11 1.06 3.21 -16.94
CA LEU A 11 2.25 2.53 -17.42
C LEU A 11 2.64 3.00 -18.83
N GLU A 12 3.87 2.68 -19.22
CA GLU A 12 4.38 2.96 -20.56
C GLU A 12 3.46 2.41 -21.66
N GLY A 13 3.35 3.15 -22.76
CA GLY A 13 2.48 2.79 -23.89
C GLY A 13 0.99 3.03 -23.65
N ASN A 14 0.61 3.83 -22.65
CA ASN A 14 -0.76 4.13 -22.24
C ASN A 14 -1.56 2.90 -21.79
N PHE A 15 -0.89 2.02 -21.05
CA PHE A 15 -1.52 0.94 -20.32
C PHE A 15 -1.87 1.44 -18.92
N TYR A 16 -3.07 1.13 -18.46
CA TYR A 16 -3.53 1.53 -17.13
C TYR A 16 -3.70 0.31 -16.25
N LEU A 17 -3.28 0.44 -15.00
CA LEU A 17 -3.35 -0.60 -13.99
C LEU A 17 -4.14 -0.08 -12.80
N ASN A 18 -5.28 -0.70 -12.50
CA ASN A 18 -5.99 -0.52 -11.24
C ASN A 18 -5.55 -1.60 -10.24
N VAL A 19 -5.27 -1.20 -9.00
CA VAL A 19 -4.87 -2.12 -7.93
C VAL A 19 -5.77 -1.92 -6.74
N GLU A 20 -6.55 -2.95 -6.44
CA GLU A 20 -7.49 -3.00 -5.32
C GLU A 20 -6.97 -3.92 -4.23
N TYR A 21 -7.23 -3.60 -2.96
CA TYR A 21 -6.86 -4.42 -1.81
C TYR A 21 -8.10 -4.92 -1.10
N GLN A 22 -8.17 -6.24 -0.88
CA GLN A 22 -9.33 -6.88 -0.27
C GLN A 22 -8.94 -7.69 0.96
N ALA A 23 -9.56 -7.33 2.09
CA ALA A 23 -9.48 -8.06 3.36
C ALA A 23 -10.51 -9.21 3.45
N THR A 24 -11.51 -9.21 2.58
CA THR A 24 -12.60 -10.21 2.57
C THR A 24 -12.97 -10.59 1.15
N TYR A 25 -13.69 -11.70 1.00
CA TYR A 25 -14.26 -12.13 -0.28
C TYR A 25 -15.75 -11.81 -0.30
N ARG A 26 -16.16 -10.80 -1.07
CA ARG A 26 -17.58 -10.52 -1.32
C ARG A 26 -17.84 -10.64 -2.80
N ASN A 27 -18.87 -11.41 -3.15
CA ASN A 27 -19.22 -11.63 -4.56
C ASN A 27 -19.56 -10.31 -5.27
N ASP A 28 -20.14 -9.34 -4.55
CA ASP A 28 -20.51 -8.05 -5.13
C ASP A 28 -19.32 -7.12 -5.40
N ASP A 29 -18.12 -7.41 -4.87
CA ASP A 29 -16.93 -6.59 -5.11
C ASP A 29 -16.57 -6.52 -6.60
N ILE A 30 -16.87 -7.56 -7.38
CA ILE A 30 -16.60 -7.57 -8.84
C ILE A 30 -17.37 -6.47 -9.58
N TYR A 31 -18.59 -6.12 -9.14
CA TYR A 31 -19.37 -5.03 -9.74
C TYR A 31 -18.75 -3.68 -9.41
N ARG A 32 -18.25 -3.49 -8.18
CA ARG A 32 -17.51 -2.29 -7.79
C ARG A 32 -16.24 -2.12 -8.65
N PHE A 33 -15.49 -3.20 -8.87
CA PHE A 33 -14.31 -3.18 -9.74
C PHE A 33 -14.65 -2.86 -11.20
N PHE A 34 -15.80 -3.36 -11.68
CA PHE A 34 -16.32 -3.04 -13.02
C PHE A 34 -16.73 -1.57 -13.15
N GLU A 35 -17.39 -1.00 -12.13
CA GLU A 35 -17.70 0.42 -12.09
C GLU A 35 -16.44 1.29 -12.17
N TYR A 36 -15.39 0.91 -11.44
CA TYR A 36 -14.10 1.61 -11.48
C TYR A 36 -13.46 1.53 -12.87
N TYR A 37 -13.43 0.33 -13.45
CA TYR A 37 -12.96 0.12 -14.82
C TYR A 37 -13.69 1.05 -15.81
N PHE A 38 -15.01 1.10 -15.76
CA PHE A 38 -15.80 1.93 -16.67
C PHE A 38 -15.52 3.42 -16.49
N GLN A 39 -15.45 3.90 -15.24
CA GLN A 39 -15.13 5.30 -14.94
C GLN A 39 -13.74 5.69 -15.46
N LEU A 40 -12.74 4.81 -15.27
CA LEU A 40 -11.37 5.09 -15.66
C LEU A 40 -11.16 5.00 -17.17
N VAL A 41 -11.81 4.05 -17.84
CA VAL A 41 -11.84 3.98 -19.32
C VAL A 41 -12.47 5.26 -19.88
N GLN A 42 -13.56 5.76 -19.29
CA GLN A 42 -14.15 7.04 -19.72
C GLN A 42 -13.23 8.24 -19.46
N LYS A 43 -12.59 8.29 -18.30
CA LYS A 43 -11.66 9.37 -17.93
C LYS A 43 -10.43 9.43 -18.85
N HIS A 44 -9.96 8.29 -19.33
CA HIS A 44 -8.74 8.15 -20.15
C HIS A 44 -9.03 7.73 -21.59
N LYS A 45 -10.27 7.93 -22.07
CA LYS A 45 -10.75 7.44 -23.37
C LYS A 45 -9.91 7.88 -24.57
N ASP A 46 -9.22 9.02 -24.47
CA ASP A 46 -8.49 9.63 -25.57
C ASP A 46 -7.06 9.05 -25.72
N ASP A 47 -6.50 8.45 -24.67
CA ASP A 47 -5.14 7.91 -24.69
C ASP A 47 -5.01 6.44 -24.27
N ILE A 48 -6.04 5.84 -23.65
CA ILE A 48 -6.00 4.46 -23.15
C ILE A 48 -5.89 3.41 -24.26
N LYS A 49 -4.88 2.54 -24.16
CA LYS A 49 -4.76 1.34 -25.02
C LYS A 49 -5.26 0.08 -24.34
N LYS A 50 -5.04 -0.05 -23.04
CA LYS A 50 -5.45 -1.21 -22.26
C LYS A 50 -5.64 -0.83 -20.81
N PHE A 51 -6.59 -1.49 -20.17
CA PHE A 51 -6.82 -1.40 -18.74
C PHE A 51 -6.75 -2.79 -18.11
N VAL A 52 -6.08 -2.94 -16.98
CA VAL A 52 -6.01 -4.18 -16.22
C VAL A 52 -6.36 -3.89 -14.76
N THR A 53 -7.30 -4.64 -14.19
CA THR A 53 -7.60 -4.59 -12.77
C THR A 53 -6.95 -5.77 -12.06
N VAL A 54 -6.09 -5.47 -11.09
CA VAL A 54 -5.45 -6.41 -10.17
C VAL A 54 -6.12 -6.28 -8.81
N VAL A 55 -6.45 -7.40 -8.18
CA VAL A 55 -7.05 -7.41 -6.84
C VAL A 55 -6.19 -8.24 -5.91
N ILE A 56 -5.62 -7.60 -4.90
CA ILE A 56 -4.72 -8.20 -3.91
C ILE A 56 -5.53 -8.60 -2.68
N TYR A 57 -5.68 -9.90 -2.48
CA TYR A 57 -6.32 -10.48 -1.31
C TYR A 57 -5.30 -10.81 -0.23
N THR A 58 -5.46 -10.22 0.95
CA THR A 58 -4.56 -10.38 2.11
C THR A 58 -5.08 -11.41 3.14
N CYS A 59 -6.31 -11.88 2.95
CA CYS A 59 -6.95 -12.90 3.80
C CYS A 59 -6.83 -14.31 3.20
N LYS A 60 -6.98 -15.32 4.05
CA LYS A 60 -6.93 -16.73 3.63
C LYS A 60 -8.10 -17.03 2.69
N LYS A 61 -7.83 -17.64 1.54
CA LYS A 61 -8.87 -18.02 0.57
C LYS A 61 -9.92 -18.94 1.23
N PRO A 62 -11.23 -18.71 0.99
CA PRO A 62 -12.27 -19.58 1.51
C PRO A 62 -12.16 -20.97 0.87
N GLU A 63 -12.44 -22.00 1.67
CA GLU A 63 -12.38 -23.41 1.25
C GLU A 63 -13.37 -23.73 0.10
N SER A 64 -14.45 -22.93 -0.03
CA SER A 64 -15.50 -23.09 -1.05
C SER A 64 -15.19 -22.47 -2.42
N ASN A 65 -13.99 -21.94 -2.63
CA ASN A 65 -13.34 -21.80 -3.94
C ASN A 65 -14.03 -20.98 -5.05
N GLU A 66 -14.85 -19.97 -4.77
CA GLU A 66 -15.39 -19.09 -5.83
C GLU A 66 -15.12 -17.61 -5.54
N VAL A 67 -13.86 -17.20 -5.68
CA VAL A 67 -13.58 -15.79 -5.92
C VAL A 67 -14.05 -15.47 -7.33
N ILE A 68 -15.12 -14.69 -7.46
CA ILE A 68 -15.62 -14.27 -8.76
C ILE A 68 -14.59 -13.33 -9.39
N THR A 69 -14.00 -13.77 -10.50
CA THR A 69 -12.93 -13.04 -11.20
C THR A 69 -13.37 -12.45 -12.52
N SER A 70 -14.61 -12.71 -12.95
CA SER A 70 -15.13 -12.19 -14.20
C SER A 70 -16.63 -11.90 -14.11
N LEU A 71 -17.06 -10.90 -14.87
CA LEU A 71 -18.45 -10.64 -15.19
C LEU A 71 -18.63 -10.85 -16.70
N ASP A 72 -19.48 -11.81 -17.04
CA ASP A 72 -19.91 -12.06 -18.41
C ASP A 72 -21.39 -11.67 -18.56
N HIS A 73 -21.61 -10.55 -19.25
CA HIS A 73 -22.94 -10.08 -19.62
C HIS A 73 -23.09 -10.02 -21.16
N GLY A 74 -22.49 -11.00 -21.86
CA GLY A 74 -22.54 -11.10 -23.32
C GLY A 74 -21.38 -10.37 -23.99
N PHE A 75 -21.66 -9.26 -24.69
CA PHE A 75 -20.62 -8.53 -25.44
C PHE A 75 -19.58 -7.82 -24.56
N ASN A 76 -19.89 -7.64 -23.27
CA ASN A 76 -18.97 -7.07 -22.29
C ASN A 76 -18.46 -8.19 -21.37
N ASN A 77 -17.15 -8.46 -21.46
CA ASN A 77 -16.46 -9.34 -20.53
C ASN A 77 -15.48 -8.50 -19.71
N PHE A 78 -15.73 -8.41 -18.41
CA PHE A 78 -14.82 -7.77 -17.47
C PHE A 78 -14.12 -8.84 -16.65
N GLN A 79 -12.80 -8.70 -16.50
CA GLN A 79 -11.98 -9.66 -15.76
C GLN A 79 -11.01 -8.95 -14.83
N ILE A 80 -10.86 -9.51 -13.64
CA ILE A 80 -9.82 -9.12 -12.69
C ILE A 80 -8.71 -10.18 -12.64
N ARG A 81 -7.51 -9.73 -12.25
CA ARG A 81 -6.39 -10.61 -11.91
C ARG A 81 -6.25 -10.70 -10.39
N PRO A 82 -6.71 -11.79 -9.74
CA PRO A 82 -6.53 -11.93 -8.30
C PRO A 82 -5.07 -12.26 -7.95
N ILE A 83 -4.58 -11.71 -6.84
CA ILE A 83 -3.38 -12.15 -6.12
C ILE A 83 -3.81 -12.60 -4.74
N PHE A 84 -3.44 -13.82 -4.35
CA PHE A 84 -3.66 -14.33 -3.00
C PHE A 84 -2.35 -14.28 -2.23
N VAL A 85 -2.10 -13.20 -1.49
CA VAL A 85 -0.81 -13.00 -0.80
C VAL A 85 -0.57 -14.12 0.22
N ARG A 86 -1.63 -14.59 0.87
CA ARG A 86 -1.61 -15.69 1.83
C ARG A 86 -1.19 -17.05 1.28
N GLU A 87 -1.23 -17.22 -0.03
CA GLU A 87 -0.78 -18.46 -0.69
C GLU A 87 0.69 -18.36 -1.12
N MET A 88 1.30 -17.18 -1.00
CA MET A 88 2.70 -16.99 -1.30
C MET A 88 3.58 -17.47 -0.16
N LYS A 89 4.62 -18.24 -0.50
CA LYS A 89 5.58 -18.77 0.46
C LYS A 89 6.80 -17.86 0.59
N ASP A 90 7.24 -17.66 1.82
CA ASP A 90 8.55 -17.08 2.13
C ASP A 90 9.62 -18.18 2.02
N SER A 91 10.06 -18.47 0.79
CA SER A 91 11.09 -19.48 0.47
C SER A 91 12.50 -19.06 0.91
N GLY A 92 12.65 -18.59 2.16
CA GLY A 92 13.90 -18.08 2.72
C GLY A 92 14.28 -16.68 2.24
N ARG A 93 13.45 -16.05 1.42
CA ARG A 93 13.71 -14.72 0.85
C ARG A 93 13.79 -13.65 1.93
N PHE A 94 12.96 -13.74 2.97
CA PHE A 94 13.03 -12.82 4.11
C PHE A 94 14.38 -12.91 4.82
N LYS A 95 14.86 -14.14 5.10
CA LYS A 95 16.17 -14.34 5.74
C LYS A 95 17.32 -13.81 4.86
N GLY A 96 17.22 -13.96 3.55
CA GLY A 96 18.19 -13.41 2.61
C GLY A 96 18.26 -11.89 2.65
N ILE A 97 17.10 -11.22 2.58
CA ILE A 97 17.02 -9.75 2.66
C ILE A 97 17.47 -9.25 4.04
N MET A 98 17.10 -9.95 5.11
CA MET A 98 17.56 -9.65 6.46
C MET A 98 19.09 -9.69 6.55
N GLY A 99 19.71 -10.77 6.06
CA GLY A 99 21.17 -10.88 6.03
C GLY A 99 21.85 -9.79 5.22
N LYS A 100 21.27 -9.40 4.07
CA LYS A 100 21.74 -8.27 3.25
C LYS A 100 21.75 -6.95 4.03
N ILE A 101 20.64 -6.61 4.68
CA ILE A 101 20.52 -5.37 5.46
C ILE A 101 21.46 -5.37 6.67
N GLU A 102 21.60 -6.50 7.37
CA GLU A 102 22.45 -6.60 8.56
C GLU A 102 23.95 -6.57 8.24
N GLN A 103 24.36 -7.13 7.09
CA GLN A 103 25.77 -7.16 6.68
C GLN A 103 26.19 -5.87 5.97
N ASN A 104 25.31 -5.31 5.13
CA ASN A 104 25.57 -4.09 4.36
C ASN A 104 24.41 -3.08 4.49
N PRO A 105 24.30 -2.34 5.61
CA PRO A 105 23.19 -1.40 5.83
C PRO A 105 23.05 -0.25 4.82
N PHE A 106 24.09 0.02 4.02
CA PHE A 106 24.11 1.03 2.95
C PHE A 106 23.72 0.45 1.58
N GLU A 107 23.58 -0.87 1.46
CA GLU A 107 23.24 -1.52 0.20
C GLU A 107 21.76 -1.24 -0.12
N GLN A 108 21.52 -0.72 -1.32
CA GLN A 108 20.16 -0.41 -1.74
C GLN A 108 19.36 -1.71 -1.93
N LEU A 109 18.17 -1.72 -1.35
CA LEU A 109 17.17 -2.75 -1.66
C LEU A 109 16.64 -2.52 -3.06
N THR A 110 16.52 -3.61 -3.81
CA THR A 110 15.81 -3.59 -5.08
C THR A 110 14.33 -3.33 -4.83
N GLN A 111 13.65 -2.82 -5.85
CA GLN A 111 12.21 -2.56 -5.78
C GLN A 111 11.41 -3.85 -5.47
N GLU A 112 11.87 -5.00 -5.95
CA GLU A 112 11.22 -6.29 -5.65
C GLU A 112 11.41 -6.70 -4.18
N GLU A 113 12.58 -6.43 -3.60
CA GLU A 113 12.86 -6.70 -2.18
C GLU A 113 12.01 -5.80 -1.27
N LEU A 114 11.87 -4.52 -1.61
CA LEU A 114 11.00 -3.58 -0.89
C LEU A 114 9.56 -4.07 -0.89
N GLN A 115 9.03 -4.44 -2.05
CA GLN A 115 7.67 -4.98 -2.13
C GLN A 115 7.49 -6.28 -1.38
N PHE A 116 8.46 -7.19 -1.51
CA PHE A 116 8.42 -8.43 -0.77
C PHE A 116 8.27 -8.13 0.73
N LEU A 117 9.06 -7.19 1.28
CA LEU A 117 8.96 -6.79 2.68
C LEU A 117 7.59 -6.17 3.02
N ILE A 118 7.02 -5.33 2.15
CA ILE A 118 5.69 -4.71 2.36
C ILE A 118 4.58 -5.77 2.46
N TYR A 119 4.60 -6.78 1.59
CA TYR A 119 3.57 -7.83 1.56
C TYR A 119 3.87 -9.00 2.51
N ASN A 120 5.11 -9.13 2.99
CA ASN A 120 5.56 -10.24 3.82
C ASN A 120 4.67 -10.53 5.04
N PRO A 121 4.13 -9.53 5.77
CA PRO A 121 3.24 -9.79 6.91
C PRO A 121 1.94 -10.50 6.55
N PHE A 122 1.56 -10.50 5.28
CA PHE A 122 0.33 -11.12 4.78
C PHE A 122 0.58 -12.45 4.05
N MET A 123 1.84 -12.89 3.95
CA MET A 123 2.20 -14.16 3.31
C MET A 123 1.87 -15.36 4.23
N GLU A 124 2.10 -16.58 3.74
CA GLU A 124 2.00 -17.79 4.56
C GLU A 124 3.16 -17.83 5.57
N HIS A 125 2.84 -17.78 6.87
CA HIS A 125 3.81 -17.95 7.96
C HIS A 125 3.14 -18.47 9.23
N ASN A 126 3.96 -19.00 10.16
CA ASN A 126 3.48 -19.52 11.45
C ASN A 126 3.30 -18.42 12.52
N GLU A 127 3.95 -17.26 12.35
CA GLU A 127 3.84 -16.11 13.26
C GLU A 127 2.46 -15.44 13.13
N SER A 128 2.10 -14.53 14.05
CA SER A 128 0.93 -13.67 13.81
C SER A 128 1.25 -12.61 12.75
N ILE A 129 0.23 -12.09 12.07
CA ILE A 129 0.41 -11.01 11.07
C ILE A 129 1.10 -9.79 11.70
N VAL A 130 0.72 -9.46 12.94
CA VAL A 130 1.24 -8.30 13.67
C VAL A 130 2.71 -8.52 14.01
N ASP A 131 3.07 -9.67 14.58
CA ASP A 131 4.47 -9.99 14.89
C ASP A 131 5.34 -9.93 13.63
N ARG A 132 4.81 -10.42 12.50
CA ARG A 132 5.51 -10.40 11.24
C ARG A 132 5.71 -8.98 10.71
N ALA A 133 4.72 -8.11 10.84
CA ALA A 133 4.87 -6.70 10.51
C ALA A 133 5.87 -5.98 11.42
N ILE A 134 5.86 -6.28 12.73
CA ILE A 134 6.85 -5.76 13.67
C ILE A 134 8.26 -6.18 13.23
N ASN A 135 8.47 -7.44 12.86
CA ASN A 135 9.74 -7.94 12.35
C ASN A 135 10.20 -7.18 11.08
N VAL A 136 9.28 -6.93 10.14
CA VAL A 136 9.58 -6.13 8.94
C VAL A 136 9.96 -4.70 9.30
N THR A 137 9.23 -4.05 10.20
CA THR A 137 9.49 -2.66 10.59
C THR A 137 10.77 -2.51 11.41
N MET A 138 11.11 -3.51 12.25
CA MET A 138 12.39 -3.60 12.94
C MET A 138 13.55 -3.83 11.97
N LEU A 139 13.32 -4.59 10.90
CA LEU A 139 14.32 -4.76 9.86
C LEU A 139 14.53 -3.45 9.09
N ALA A 140 13.44 -2.72 8.81
CA ALA A 140 13.51 -1.41 8.16
C ALA A 140 14.33 -0.39 8.95
N SER A 141 14.27 -0.41 10.29
CA SER A 141 15.04 0.52 11.14
C SER A 141 16.54 0.30 11.12
N LYS A 142 17.02 -0.82 10.57
CA LYS A 142 18.44 -1.10 10.36
C LYS A 142 18.97 -0.55 9.03
N ILE A 143 18.09 -0.11 8.12
CA ILE A 143 18.47 0.50 6.84
C ILE A 143 18.99 1.91 7.10
N GLN A 144 20.14 2.26 6.54
CA GLN A 144 20.75 3.60 6.76
C GLN A 144 20.08 4.71 5.96
N ASP A 145 19.51 4.39 4.80
CA ASP A 145 18.78 5.36 4.00
C ASP A 145 17.41 5.66 4.62
N GLU A 146 17.28 6.83 5.26
CA GLU A 146 16.05 7.25 5.95
C GLU A 146 14.85 7.28 5.00
N SER A 147 15.03 7.66 3.73
CA SER A 147 13.95 7.66 2.73
C SER A 147 13.38 6.25 2.53
N THR A 148 14.24 5.26 2.33
CA THR A 148 13.86 3.85 2.19
C THR A 148 13.22 3.31 3.46
N GLN A 149 13.75 3.66 4.64
CA GLN A 149 13.16 3.27 5.93
C GLN A 149 11.71 3.78 6.05
N LEU A 150 11.48 5.06 5.78
CA LEU A 150 10.16 5.69 5.85
C LEU A 150 9.20 5.09 4.82
N GLN A 151 9.67 4.89 3.60
CA GLN A 151 8.89 4.28 2.54
C GLN A 151 8.39 2.89 2.96
N LEU A 152 9.29 2.04 3.49
CA LEU A 152 8.95 0.68 3.89
C LEU A 152 7.98 0.68 5.08
N VAL A 153 8.29 1.41 6.15
CA VAL A 153 7.43 1.48 7.34
C VAL A 153 6.06 2.07 7.02
N GLY A 154 6.03 3.19 6.28
CA GLY A 154 4.79 3.84 5.87
C GLY A 154 3.93 2.93 4.98
N SER A 155 4.55 2.21 4.04
CA SER A 155 3.83 1.27 3.17
C SER A 155 3.21 0.10 3.94
N VAL A 156 3.93 -0.47 4.91
CA VAL A 156 3.39 -1.53 5.79
C VAL A 156 2.20 -1.01 6.58
N LEU A 157 2.35 0.12 7.26
CA LEU A 157 1.26 0.73 8.04
C LEU A 157 0.04 1.07 7.17
N THR A 158 0.25 1.56 5.95
CA THR A 158 -0.85 1.84 4.99
C THR A 158 -1.60 0.58 4.63
N LEU A 159 -0.87 -0.45 4.23
CA LEU A 159 -1.50 -1.68 3.81
C LEU A 159 -2.29 -2.30 4.97
N PHE A 160 -1.76 -2.26 6.19
CA PHE A 160 -2.48 -2.66 7.40
C PHE A 160 -3.73 -1.81 7.64
N GLY A 161 -3.63 -0.48 7.59
CA GLY A 161 -4.78 0.42 7.78
C GLY A 161 -5.89 0.21 6.74
N LYS A 162 -5.55 -0.25 5.53
CA LYS A 162 -6.50 -0.58 4.46
C LYS A 162 -7.19 -1.94 4.68
N VAL A 163 -6.45 -2.96 5.12
CA VAL A 163 -6.93 -4.36 5.06
C VAL A 163 -7.14 -5.02 6.43
N MET A 164 -6.73 -4.39 7.52
CA MET A 164 -6.84 -4.95 8.87
C MET A 164 -7.92 -4.23 9.69
N PRO A 165 -8.52 -4.89 10.68
CA PRO A 165 -9.36 -4.23 11.66
C PRO A 165 -8.60 -3.12 12.38
N GLU A 166 -9.33 -2.08 12.76
CA GLU A 166 -8.80 -0.89 13.42
C GLU A 166 -7.95 -1.22 14.66
N GLU A 167 -8.42 -2.14 15.51
CA GLU A 167 -7.68 -2.59 16.69
C GLU A 167 -6.32 -3.22 16.34
N THR A 168 -6.26 -4.03 15.28
CA THR A 168 -5.03 -4.67 14.83
C THR A 168 -4.04 -3.65 14.24
N PHE A 169 -4.54 -2.65 13.52
CA PHE A 169 -3.73 -1.54 13.03
C PHE A 169 -3.15 -0.73 14.21
N GLU A 170 -3.96 -0.38 15.20
CA GLU A 170 -3.50 0.38 16.37
C GLU A 170 -2.43 -0.38 17.15
N GLN A 171 -2.59 -1.69 17.32
CA GLN A 171 -1.56 -2.53 17.96
C GLN A 171 -0.21 -2.42 17.23
N LEU A 172 -0.19 -2.63 15.91
CA LEU A 172 1.04 -2.50 15.12
C LEU A 172 1.60 -1.07 15.20
N TYR A 173 0.74 -0.08 15.06
CA TYR A 173 1.14 1.33 15.05
C TYR A 173 1.86 1.74 16.34
N GLN A 174 1.32 1.37 17.51
CA GLN A 174 1.95 1.66 18.80
C GLN A 174 3.35 1.05 18.91
N GLU A 175 3.52 -0.21 18.47
CA GLU A 175 4.81 -0.88 18.49
C GLU A 175 5.82 -0.20 17.54
N VAL A 176 5.39 0.15 16.32
CA VAL A 176 6.27 0.78 15.32
C VAL A 176 6.75 2.17 15.75
N VAL A 177 5.87 2.99 16.31
CA VAL A 177 6.24 4.33 16.82
C VAL A 177 7.24 4.22 17.97
N ASN A 178 7.08 3.23 18.86
CA ASN A 178 8.00 3.02 19.97
C ASN A 178 9.40 2.53 19.53
N MET A 179 9.50 1.88 18.36
CA MET A 179 10.74 1.22 17.92
C MET A 179 11.58 2.03 16.92
N SER A 180 11.00 2.97 16.19
CA SER A 180 11.67 3.62 15.05
C SER A 180 11.95 5.09 15.33
N THR A 181 13.18 5.44 15.69
CA THR A 181 13.58 6.83 16.00
C THR A 181 13.45 7.78 14.81
N ALA A 182 13.72 7.34 13.57
CA ALA A 182 13.56 8.18 12.38
C ALA A 182 12.07 8.39 12.04
N PHE A 183 11.27 7.32 12.10
CA PHE A 183 9.83 7.41 11.90
C PHE A 183 9.19 8.25 13.01
N GLU A 184 9.54 8.03 14.28
CA GLU A 184 9.12 8.82 15.43
C GLU A 184 9.50 10.29 15.26
N ARG A 185 10.73 10.63 14.87
CA ARG A 185 11.16 12.02 14.64
C ARG A 185 10.34 12.70 13.56
N LEU A 186 10.18 12.06 12.40
CA LEU A 186 9.44 12.63 11.28
C LEU A 186 7.94 12.70 11.56
N PHE A 187 7.40 11.64 12.14
CA PHE A 187 6.03 11.57 12.61
C PHE A 187 5.74 12.69 13.62
N ASN A 188 6.56 12.82 14.66
CA ASN A 188 6.43 13.88 15.65
C ASN A 188 6.62 15.26 15.02
N SER A 189 7.53 15.43 14.04
CA SER A 189 7.72 16.72 13.37
C SER A 189 6.50 17.14 12.55
N LYS A 190 5.97 16.25 11.70
CA LYS A 190 4.81 16.54 10.84
C LYS A 190 3.51 16.62 11.61
N VAL A 191 3.29 15.73 12.58
CA VAL A 191 2.14 15.81 13.46
C VAL A 191 2.19 17.06 14.31
N LYS A 192 3.36 17.47 14.80
CA LYS A 192 3.49 18.72 15.54
C LYS A 192 3.21 19.94 14.66
N GLU A 193 3.78 19.99 13.46
CA GLU A 193 3.56 21.08 12.50
C GLU A 193 2.07 21.20 12.11
N GLU A 194 1.40 20.08 11.80
CA GLU A 194 -0.01 20.12 11.41
C GLU A 194 -0.96 20.25 12.61
N ALA A 195 -0.57 19.79 13.81
CA ALA A 195 -1.30 20.07 15.05
C ALA A 195 -1.17 21.54 15.47
N GLU A 196 -0.04 22.19 15.20
CA GLU A 196 0.15 23.63 15.39
C GLU A 196 -0.76 24.41 14.43
N ILE A 197 -0.78 24.04 13.14
CA ILE A 197 -1.70 24.63 12.13
C ILE A 197 -3.17 24.41 12.52
N LEU A 198 -3.54 23.24 13.03
CA LEU A 198 -4.90 23.00 13.50
C LEU A 198 -5.21 23.76 14.79
N ALA A 199 -4.27 23.83 15.74
CA ALA A 199 -4.46 24.60 16.96
C ALA A 199 -4.68 26.09 16.64
N GLU A 200 -3.97 26.63 15.65
CA GLU A 200 -4.23 27.97 15.11
C GLU A 200 -5.63 28.08 14.51
N LYS A 201 -6.03 27.15 13.61
CA LYS A 201 -7.38 27.14 13.02
C LYS A 201 -8.51 26.98 14.05
N LEU A 202 -8.29 26.17 15.09
CA LEU A 202 -9.26 25.95 16.17
C LEU A 202 -9.30 27.13 17.16
N ALA A 203 -8.17 27.80 17.38
CA ALA A 203 -8.10 29.05 18.13
C ALA A 203 -8.84 30.17 17.39
N GLU A 204 -8.77 30.19 16.05
CA GLU A 204 -9.57 31.07 15.20
C GLU A 204 -11.07 30.69 15.22
N GLU A 205 -11.41 29.40 15.20
CA GLU A 205 -12.80 28.96 15.22
C GLU A 205 -13.50 29.15 16.58
N LYS A 206 -12.77 29.26 17.70
CA LYS A 206 -13.39 29.30 19.04
C LYS A 206 -12.76 30.26 20.06
N ALA A 207 -13.34 31.46 20.05
CA ALA A 207 -13.72 32.21 21.24
C ALA A 207 -14.80 31.50 22.13
N GLU A 208 -15.12 30.22 21.87
CA GLU A 208 -16.08 29.42 22.64
C GLU A 208 -15.40 28.33 23.47
N LYS A 209 -15.55 28.43 24.80
CA LYS A 209 -15.07 27.52 25.84
C LYS A 209 -15.20 26.02 25.49
N LEU A 210 -14.14 25.43 24.92
CA LEU A 210 -13.91 23.99 25.02
C LEU A 210 -13.18 23.67 26.32
N THR A 211 -13.60 22.62 27.00
CA THR A 211 -12.87 22.05 28.14
C THR A 211 -11.65 21.28 27.63
N GLU A 212 -10.54 21.30 28.38
CA GLU A 212 -9.27 20.62 28.05
C GLU A 212 -9.46 19.14 27.64
N LYS A 213 -10.42 18.45 28.27
CA LYS A 213 -10.72 17.04 27.98
C LYS A 213 -11.35 16.82 26.60
N LYS A 214 -12.21 17.73 26.14
CA LYS A 214 -12.75 17.67 24.77
C LYS A 214 -11.70 18.05 23.73
N MET A 215 -10.77 18.92 24.10
CA MET A 215 -9.64 19.30 23.27
C MET A 215 -8.70 18.10 23.06
N GLN A 216 -8.32 17.39 24.13
CA GLN A 216 -7.51 16.17 24.04
C GLN A 216 -8.11 15.09 23.13
N VAL A 217 -9.41 14.80 23.27
CA VAL A 217 -10.09 13.79 22.43
C VAL A 217 -10.10 14.21 20.95
N LYS A 218 -10.41 15.48 20.66
CA LYS A 218 -10.37 15.99 19.28
C LYS A 218 -8.96 16.01 18.70
N THR A 219 -7.95 16.33 19.49
CA THR A 219 -6.54 16.26 19.08
C THR A 219 -6.17 14.82 18.75
N GLN A 220 -6.58 13.84 19.56
CA GLN A 220 -6.33 12.42 19.27
C GLN A 220 -7.03 11.94 17.98
N GLU A 221 -8.31 12.27 17.78
CA GLU A 221 -9.05 11.94 16.54
C GLU A 221 -8.43 12.61 15.30
N PHE A 222 -7.92 13.83 15.45
CA PHE A 222 -7.26 14.56 14.38
C PHE A 222 -5.90 13.98 14.04
N VAL A 223 -5.03 13.72 15.03
CA VAL A 223 -3.74 13.05 14.83
C VAL A 223 -3.94 11.72 14.11
N ARG A 224 -5.01 10.99 14.44
CA ARG A 224 -5.41 9.75 13.79
C ARG A 224 -5.85 9.93 12.33
N THR A 225 -6.58 11.00 12.05
CA THR A 225 -7.00 11.36 10.68
C THR A 225 -5.82 11.81 9.82
N LEU A 226 -4.89 12.59 10.40
CA LEU A 226 -3.65 12.99 9.75
C LEU A 226 -2.71 11.82 9.51
N LEU A 227 -2.60 10.93 10.50
CA LEU A 227 -1.90 9.65 10.36
C LEU A 227 -2.42 8.90 9.13
N LYS A 228 -3.73 8.73 9.05
CA LYS A 228 -4.40 8.10 7.92
C LYS A 228 -4.09 8.81 6.60
N GLY A 229 -4.15 10.15 6.56
CA GLY A 229 -3.83 10.94 5.38
C GLY A 229 -2.34 10.94 4.97
N PHE A 230 -1.42 10.90 5.93
CA PHE A 230 0.02 10.80 5.71
C PHE A 230 0.43 9.43 5.16
N ILE A 231 -0.23 8.40 5.68
CA ILE A 231 -0.15 7.01 5.26
C ILE A 231 -0.74 6.86 3.84
N GLU A 232 -1.90 7.48 3.57
CA GLU A 232 -2.52 7.52 2.24
C GLU A 232 -1.73 8.34 1.21
N SER A 233 -1.04 9.42 1.61
CA SER A 233 -0.32 10.32 0.70
C SER A 233 1.12 9.90 0.37
N ASN A 234 1.80 9.17 1.25
CA ASN A 234 3.12 8.58 0.95
C ASN A 234 3.05 7.23 0.24
N SER A 235 1.84 6.70 0.08
CA SER A 235 1.61 5.48 -0.66
C SER A 235 1.52 5.80 -2.16
N LEU A 236 2.52 5.29 -2.90
CA LEU A 236 2.34 4.76 -4.25
C LEU A 236 2.36 5.73 -5.44
N ASN A 237 3.46 6.44 -5.69
CA ASN A 237 3.60 7.13 -7.00
C ASN A 237 4.64 6.56 -7.97
N GLU A 238 5.59 5.68 -7.59
CA GLU A 238 6.53 5.10 -8.60
C GLU A 238 6.97 3.64 -8.35
N GLY A 239 7.15 3.21 -7.10
CA GLY A 239 7.74 1.89 -6.79
C GLY A 239 6.82 0.68 -6.96
N VAL A 240 5.49 0.87 -6.88
CA VAL A 240 4.53 -0.24 -6.95
C VAL A 240 4.10 -0.61 -8.37
N GLU A 241 4.12 0.37 -9.27
CA GLU A 241 3.90 0.18 -10.71
C GLU A 241 4.89 -0.82 -11.32
N LYS A 242 6.18 -0.59 -11.06
CA LYS A 242 7.29 -1.30 -11.70
C LYS A 242 7.30 -2.79 -11.38
N ASN A 243 6.89 -3.18 -10.17
CA ASN A 243 6.93 -4.57 -9.74
C ASN A 243 5.62 -5.32 -9.97
N ILE A 244 4.46 -4.66 -10.06
CA ILE A 244 3.24 -5.35 -10.54
C ILE A 244 3.47 -5.82 -11.99
N MET A 245 4.24 -5.07 -12.79
CA MET A 245 4.68 -5.55 -14.10
C MET A 245 5.57 -6.81 -14.01
N ILE A 246 6.46 -6.88 -13.01
CA ILE A 246 7.37 -8.02 -12.77
C ILE A 246 6.60 -9.27 -12.29
N THR A 247 5.68 -9.12 -11.32
CA THR A 247 4.90 -10.22 -10.71
C THR A 247 3.97 -10.92 -11.71
N TYR A 248 3.51 -10.22 -12.75
CA TYR A 248 2.58 -10.78 -13.75
C TYR A 248 3.21 -11.21 -15.07
N ASN A 249 4.54 -11.27 -15.16
CA ASN A 249 5.28 -11.81 -16.31
C ASN A 249 4.83 -11.20 -17.66
N LEU A 250 4.55 -9.90 -17.67
CA LEU A 250 4.47 -9.11 -18.91
C LEU A 250 5.93 -8.96 -19.39
N SER A 251 6.28 -9.73 -20.44
CA SER A 251 7.61 -10.33 -20.61
C SER A 251 8.81 -9.34 -20.60
N GLN A 252 9.94 -9.85 -20.11
CA GLN A 252 11.29 -9.27 -20.16
C GLN A 252 11.72 -8.77 -21.56
N GLU A 253 11.07 -9.22 -22.64
CA GLU A 253 11.26 -8.68 -23.99
C GLU A 253 10.86 -7.20 -24.12
N GLY A 254 9.89 -6.72 -23.33
CA GLY A 254 9.49 -5.31 -23.30
C GLY A 254 10.59 -4.40 -22.75
N LEU A 255 11.28 -4.84 -21.69
CA LEU A 255 12.37 -4.10 -21.06
C LEU A 255 13.63 -4.01 -21.94
N GLN A 256 13.91 -5.04 -22.75
CA GLN A 256 15.07 -5.03 -23.65
C GLN A 256 14.84 -4.13 -24.88
N LYS A 257 13.62 -4.08 -25.41
CA LYS A 257 13.26 -3.21 -26.54
C LYS A 257 13.42 -1.72 -26.22
N ILE A 258 13.11 -1.31 -25.00
CA ILE A 258 13.26 0.08 -24.53
C ILE A 258 14.75 0.44 -24.35
N LYS A 259 15.58 -0.49 -23.87
CA LYS A 259 17.03 -0.27 -23.77
C LYS A 259 17.69 -0.15 -25.14
N ASP A 260 17.22 -0.94 -26.12
CA ASP A 260 17.79 -0.95 -27.47
C ASP A 260 17.36 0.29 -28.31
N ASP A 261 16.18 0.87 -28.03
CA ASP A 261 15.70 2.08 -28.72
C ASP A 261 16.29 3.40 -28.16
N VAL A 262 16.79 3.40 -26.91
CA VAL A 262 17.45 4.56 -26.29
C VAL A 262 18.93 4.70 -26.70
N GLN A 263 19.55 3.67 -27.28
CA GLN A 263 20.94 3.74 -27.78
C GLN A 263 21.06 4.04 -29.29
N LYS A 264 19.94 4.27 -29.99
CA LYS A 264 19.93 4.56 -31.44
C LYS A 264 19.30 5.90 -31.83
N ASN A 265 19.01 6.79 -30.89
CA ASN A 265 18.69 8.20 -31.15
C ASN A 265 19.58 9.13 -30.34
#